data_AF-A0A955G1Y3-F1
#
_entry.id   AF-A0A955G1Y3-F1
#
_cell.length_a   1.000
_cell.length_b   1.000
_cell.length_c   1.000
_cell.angle_alpha   90.00
_cell.angle_beta   90.00
_cell.angle_gamma   90.00
#
_symmetry.space_group_name_H-M   'P 1'
#
loop_
_entity.id
_entity.type
_entity.pdbx_description
1 polymer ?
#
loop_
_entity_poly.entity_id
_entity_poly.type
_entity_poly.pdbx_seq_one_letter_code
_entity_poly.pdbx_strand_id
1 'polypeptide(L)'
;PLFADQGDNAHKVWSADYVGAEAGTGIVHLSPIYGEEDFVLAQENNIPRVHVLDDNGYYFPEVAEQLFALMPWVDSTKPLEVWDNNKNIAKGLEKAGVVWKTEYIRHEYPFNPRSKQRIMYRAIPSWFFDVQGSKPLMLEQNENINW
;
A
#
# COMPACT_ATOMS: atom_id res chain seq x y z
N PRO A 1 10.26 -4.88 -11.88
CA PRO A 1 10.36 -3.49 -12.41
C PRO A 1 8.97 -2.84 -12.48
N LEU A 2 8.85 -1.52 -12.26
CA LEU A 2 7.58 -0.79 -12.33
C LEU A 2 6.92 -0.89 -13.73
N PHE A 3 7.71 -1.14 -14.77
CA PHE A 3 7.27 -1.25 -16.17
C PHE A 3 7.58 -2.62 -16.80
N ALA A 4 7.84 -3.64 -15.99
CA ALA A 4 7.97 -4.99 -16.53
C ALA A 4 6.60 -5.52 -16.94
N ASP A 5 6.59 -6.40 -17.95
CA ASP A 5 5.45 -7.26 -18.18
C ASP A 5 5.25 -8.16 -16.95
N GLN A 6 4.15 -7.94 -16.24
CA GLN A 6 3.77 -8.71 -15.05
C GLN A 6 2.72 -9.79 -15.40
N GLY A 7 2.46 -10.02 -16.68
CA GLY A 7 1.47 -10.97 -17.18
C GLY A 7 0.15 -10.31 -17.55
N ASP A 8 -0.72 -11.10 -18.17
CA ASP A 8 -1.90 -10.62 -18.89
C ASP A 8 -2.89 -9.81 -18.05
N ASN A 9 -2.96 -10.03 -16.74
CA ASN A 9 -3.90 -9.36 -15.84
C ASN A 9 -3.35 -8.07 -15.20
N ALA A 10 -2.08 -7.74 -15.45
CA ALA A 10 -1.48 -6.50 -15.00
C ALA A 10 -1.96 -5.30 -15.84
N HIS A 11 -1.85 -4.10 -15.26
CA HIS A 11 -2.04 -2.81 -15.96
C HIS A 11 -3.37 -2.67 -16.72
N LYS A 12 -4.43 -3.28 -16.20
CA LYS A 12 -5.81 -3.17 -16.67
C LYS A 12 -6.68 -2.42 -15.66
N VAL A 13 -7.82 -1.92 -16.13
CA VAL A 13 -8.87 -1.38 -15.26
C VAL A 13 -9.75 -2.53 -14.79
N TRP A 14 -9.95 -2.61 -13.48
CA TRP A 14 -10.77 -3.64 -12.83
C TRP A 14 -11.97 -2.97 -12.14
N SER A 15 -13.12 -3.63 -12.19
CA SER A 15 -14.28 -3.22 -11.39
C SER A 15 -14.08 -3.65 -9.94
N ALA A 16 -14.48 -2.80 -9.00
CA ALA A 16 -14.33 -3.06 -7.57
C ALA A 16 -15.48 -2.39 -6.81
N ASP A 17 -16.24 -3.18 -6.05
CA ASP A 17 -17.46 -2.70 -5.37
C ASP A 17 -17.15 -1.77 -4.18
N TYR A 18 -15.92 -1.81 -3.66
CA TYR A 18 -15.46 -0.93 -2.57
C TYR A 18 -15.10 0.48 -3.05
N VAL A 19 -15.14 0.76 -4.36
CA VAL A 19 -14.86 2.09 -4.91
C VAL A 19 -16.11 2.94 -4.88
N GLY A 20 -16.11 3.94 -3.98
CA GLY A 20 -17.20 4.90 -3.82
C GLY A 20 -16.98 6.23 -4.56
N ALA A 21 -18.00 7.09 -4.54
CA ALA A 21 -17.98 8.44 -5.12
C ALA A 21 -17.78 9.55 -4.07
N GLU A 22 -17.63 9.20 -2.79
CA GLU A 22 -17.57 10.18 -1.70
C GLU A 22 -16.21 10.85 -1.52
N ALA A 23 -15.13 10.23 -2.03
CA ALA A 23 -13.78 10.76 -1.93
C ALA A 23 -12.92 10.37 -3.14
N GLY A 24 -11.89 11.18 -3.41
CA GLY A 24 -10.99 10.97 -4.54
C GLY A 24 -11.65 11.28 -5.88
N THR A 25 -11.47 10.38 -6.85
CA THR A 25 -11.89 10.59 -8.25
C THR A 25 -12.86 9.52 -8.76
N GLY A 26 -13.21 8.53 -7.93
CA GLY A 26 -13.91 7.32 -8.37
C GLY A 26 -13.02 6.33 -9.14
N ILE A 27 -11.70 6.57 -9.23
CA ILE A 27 -10.71 5.64 -9.76
C ILE A 27 -9.60 5.49 -8.72
N VAL A 28 -9.31 4.26 -8.30
CA VAL A 28 -8.34 3.96 -7.23
C VAL A 28 -7.13 3.26 -7.83
N HIS A 29 -5.92 3.67 -7.39
CA HIS A 29 -4.70 2.94 -7.72
C HIS A 29 -4.66 1.63 -6.94
N LEU A 30 -4.56 0.51 -7.66
CA LEU A 30 -4.47 -0.82 -7.08
C LEU A 30 -3.02 -1.18 -6.71
N SER A 31 -2.77 -1.45 -5.43
CA SER A 31 -1.47 -1.89 -4.91
C SER A 31 -1.61 -3.16 -4.04
N PRO A 32 -1.71 -4.35 -4.68
CA PRO A 32 -2.26 -5.57 -4.07
C PRO A 32 -1.63 -6.08 -2.79
N ILE A 33 -0.41 -5.66 -2.45
CA ILE A 33 0.32 -6.14 -1.28
C ILE A 33 0.41 -5.10 -0.16
N TYR A 34 -0.22 -3.94 -0.35
CA TYR A 34 -0.21 -2.82 0.60
C TYR A 34 -1.63 -2.37 1.01
N GLY A 35 -2.67 -3.09 0.56
CA GLY A 35 -4.07 -2.88 0.95
C GLY A 35 -4.83 -4.20 1.00
N GLU A 36 -5.77 -4.35 1.93
CA GLU A 36 -6.52 -5.60 2.14
C GLU A 36 -7.51 -5.85 0.99
N GLU A 37 -8.32 -4.85 0.65
CA GLU A 37 -9.28 -4.92 -0.45
C GLU A 37 -8.58 -5.14 -1.79
N ASP A 38 -7.43 -4.47 -2.00
CA ASP A 38 -6.60 -4.64 -3.18
C ASP A 38 -6.03 -6.07 -3.28
N PHE A 39 -5.63 -6.66 -2.14
CA PHE A 39 -5.12 -8.02 -2.08
C PHE A 39 -6.20 -9.04 -2.47
N VAL A 40 -7.41 -8.89 -1.92
CA VAL A 40 -8.54 -9.76 -2.20
C VAL A 40 -8.93 -9.69 -3.68
N LEU A 41 -9.12 -8.48 -4.22
CA LEU A 41 -9.45 -8.28 -5.64
C LEU A 41 -8.38 -8.90 -6.56
N ALA A 42 -7.11 -8.70 -6.21
CA ALA A 42 -6.01 -9.27 -6.97
C ALA A 42 -5.93 -10.79 -6.89
N GLN A 43 -6.30 -11.38 -5.75
CA GLN A 43 -6.38 -12.83 -5.60
C GLN A 43 -7.48 -13.42 -6.48
N GLU A 44 -8.69 -12.84 -6.45
CA GLU A 44 -9.84 -13.31 -7.23
C GLU A 44 -9.62 -13.21 -8.74
N ASN A 45 -8.96 -12.14 -9.18
CA ASN A 45 -8.75 -11.85 -10.60
C ASN A 45 -7.38 -12.29 -11.13
N ASN A 46 -6.59 -13.02 -10.34
CA ASN A 46 -5.22 -13.41 -10.67
C ASN A 46 -4.35 -12.22 -11.14
N ILE A 47 -4.49 -11.07 -10.46
CA ILE A 47 -3.65 -9.90 -10.69
C ILE A 47 -2.31 -10.14 -9.97
N PRO A 48 -1.18 -9.81 -10.60
CA PRO A 48 0.14 -9.97 -9.98
C PRO A 48 0.26 -9.21 -8.66
N ARG A 49 0.83 -9.89 -7.66
CA ARG A 49 1.08 -9.34 -6.31
C ARG A 49 2.58 -9.27 -6.09
N VAL A 50 3.15 -8.07 -6.17
CA VAL A 50 4.61 -7.87 -6.22
C VAL A 50 5.06 -6.91 -5.12
N HIS A 51 6.05 -7.33 -4.32
CA HIS A 51 6.75 -6.45 -3.39
C HIS A 51 7.69 -5.50 -4.09
N VAL A 52 7.60 -4.22 -3.72
CA VAL A 52 8.56 -3.19 -4.13
C VAL A 52 9.43 -2.69 -2.98
N LEU A 53 9.12 -3.10 -1.75
CA LEU A 53 9.84 -2.76 -0.53
C LEU A 53 10.37 -4.01 0.16
N ASP A 54 11.50 -3.90 0.85
CA ASP A 54 11.97 -4.88 1.82
C ASP A 54 11.26 -4.73 3.18
N ASP A 55 11.63 -5.57 4.15
CA ASP A 55 11.01 -5.58 5.49
C ASP A 55 11.39 -4.37 6.35
N ASN A 56 12.39 -3.59 5.94
CA ASN A 56 12.86 -2.39 6.63
C ASN A 56 12.29 -1.09 6.02
N GLY A 57 11.43 -1.19 4.99
CA GLY A 57 10.82 -0.03 4.34
C GLY A 57 11.68 0.61 3.24
N TYR A 58 12.68 -0.11 2.72
CA TYR A 58 13.50 0.35 1.60
C TYR A 58 13.03 -0.27 0.29
N TYR A 59 13.04 0.51 -0.80
CA TYR A 59 12.75 -0.01 -2.12
C TYR A 59 13.81 -1.03 -2.56
N PHE A 60 13.37 -2.13 -3.17
CA PHE A 60 14.30 -3.09 -3.77
C PHE A 60 15.17 -2.41 -4.84
N PRO A 61 16.43 -2.82 -5.03
CA PRO A 61 17.38 -2.13 -5.91
C PRO A 61 16.85 -1.85 -7.32
N GLU A 62 16.15 -2.82 -7.92
CA GLU A 62 15.62 -2.72 -9.28
C GLU A 62 14.50 -1.68 -9.40
N VAL A 63 13.73 -1.48 -8.31
CA VAL A 63 12.69 -0.44 -8.23
C VAL A 63 13.33 0.91 -7.92
N ALA A 64 14.28 0.94 -6.99
CA ALA A 64 14.99 2.15 -6.60
C ALA A 64 15.71 2.79 -7.78
N GLU A 65 16.36 2.00 -8.65
CA GLU A 65 17.03 2.48 -9.87
C GLU A 65 16.07 3.30 -10.77
N GLN A 66 14.84 2.81 -10.98
CA GLN A 66 13.82 3.52 -11.76
C GLN A 66 13.34 4.80 -11.06
N LEU A 67 13.20 4.76 -9.74
CA LEU A 67 12.82 5.93 -8.96
C LEU A 67 13.92 7.00 -8.94
N PHE A 68 15.20 6.62 -8.93
CA PHE A 68 16.30 7.57 -9.05
C PHE A 68 16.32 8.26 -10.41
N ALA A 69 16.00 7.54 -11.50
CA ALA A 69 15.84 8.17 -12.81
C ALA A 69 14.72 9.23 -12.83
N LEU A 70 13.64 8.99 -12.08
CA LEU A 70 12.55 9.96 -11.89
C LEU A 70 12.94 11.14 -10.98
N MET A 71 13.93 10.95 -10.10
CA MET A 71 14.34 11.89 -9.06
C MET A 71 15.86 12.15 -9.08
N PRO A 72 16.43 12.71 -10.18
CA PRO A 72 17.88 12.79 -10.38
C PRO A 72 18.64 13.68 -9.37
N TRP A 73 17.94 14.36 -8.46
CA TRP A 73 18.52 15.14 -7.37
C TRP A 73 18.64 14.36 -6.05
N VAL A 74 18.12 13.13 -5.98
CA VAL A 74 18.27 12.24 -4.83
C VAL A 74 19.55 11.44 -5.00
N ASP A 75 20.33 11.31 -3.92
CA ASP A 75 21.59 10.57 -3.89
C ASP A 75 21.36 9.07 -4.12
N SER A 76 21.64 8.60 -5.34
CA SER A 76 21.44 7.21 -5.76
C SER A 76 22.47 6.23 -5.19
N THR A 77 23.44 6.71 -4.41
CA THR A 77 24.41 5.83 -3.73
C THR A 77 23.85 5.25 -2.42
N LYS A 78 22.69 5.76 -1.97
CA LYS A 78 22.05 5.35 -0.72
C LYS A 78 20.80 4.51 -0.98
N PRO A 79 20.45 3.58 -0.07
CA PRO A 79 19.15 2.92 -0.10
C PRO A 79 18.00 3.92 -0.07
N LEU A 80 16.95 3.65 -0.86
CA LEU A 80 15.81 4.53 -0.98
C LEU A 80 14.73 4.12 0.03
N GLU A 81 14.64 4.83 1.15
CA GLU A 81 13.64 4.60 2.20
C GLU A 81 12.28 5.23 1.79
N VAL A 82 11.18 4.54 2.06
CA VAL A 82 9.84 4.93 1.59
C VAL A 82 9.37 6.27 2.14
N TRP A 83 9.52 6.49 3.45
CA TRP A 83 8.95 7.65 4.11
C TRP A 83 9.69 8.97 3.81
N ASP A 84 11.01 8.90 3.66
CA ASP A 84 11.86 10.04 3.35
C ASP A 84 11.71 10.49 1.88
N ASN A 85 11.28 9.59 0.99
CA ASN A 85 11.29 9.85 -0.45
C ASN A 85 9.93 10.11 -1.08
N ASN A 86 8.80 9.93 -0.38
CA ASN A 86 7.46 10.21 -0.91
C ASN A 86 7.33 11.61 -1.55
N LYS A 87 7.91 12.65 -0.93
CA LYS A 87 7.90 14.02 -1.49
C LYS A 87 8.75 14.15 -2.75
N ASN A 88 9.87 13.44 -2.82
CA ASN A 88 10.72 13.44 -4.01
C ASN A 88 10.01 12.74 -5.16
N ILE A 89 9.28 11.65 -4.91
CA ILE A 89 8.51 10.93 -5.92
C ILE A 89 7.42 11.83 -6.48
N ALA A 90 6.65 12.50 -5.62
CA ALA A 90 5.63 13.46 -6.05
C ALA A 90 6.21 14.58 -6.93
N LYS A 91 7.35 15.16 -6.53
CA LYS A 91 8.06 16.19 -7.32
C LYS A 91 8.60 15.64 -8.65
N GLY A 92 9.05 14.40 -8.67
CA GLY A 92 9.48 13.69 -9.88
C GLY A 92 8.33 13.56 -10.88
N LEU A 93 7.17 13.06 -10.42
CA LEU A 93 5.97 12.93 -11.23
C LEU A 93 5.46 14.29 -11.73
N GLU A 94 5.52 15.33 -10.90
CA GLU A 94 5.14 16.69 -11.29
C GLU A 94 6.03 17.21 -12.43
N LYS A 95 7.36 17.04 -12.32
CA LYS A 95 8.29 17.40 -13.40
C LYS A 95 8.11 16.57 -14.66
N ALA A 96 7.66 15.32 -14.54
CA ALA A 96 7.33 14.48 -15.68
C ALA A 96 6.02 14.92 -16.38
N GLY A 97 5.28 15.88 -15.81
CA GLY A 97 4.06 16.42 -16.42
C GLY A 97 2.84 15.49 -16.34
N VAL A 98 2.90 14.45 -15.50
CA VAL A 98 1.81 13.46 -15.34
C VAL A 98 0.91 13.74 -14.13
N VAL A 99 1.24 14.76 -13.34
CA VAL A 99 0.47 15.13 -12.15
C VAL A 99 -0.58 16.18 -12.53
N TRP A 100 -1.84 15.86 -12.25
CA TRP A 100 -2.95 16.81 -12.36
C TRP A 100 -2.98 17.82 -11.21
N LYS A 101 -2.78 17.35 -9.97
CA LYS A 101 -2.90 18.15 -8.76
C LYS A 101 -2.05 17.55 -7.63
N THR A 102 -1.39 18.41 -6.86
CA THR A 102 -0.70 18.06 -5.61
C THR A 102 -1.26 18.91 -4.48
N GLU A 103 -1.69 18.27 -3.39
CA GLU A 103 -2.23 18.95 -2.21
C GLU A 103 -1.73 18.32 -0.93
N TYR A 104 -1.69 19.12 0.14
CA TYR A 104 -1.48 18.62 1.49
C TYR A 104 -2.82 18.28 2.12
N ILE A 105 -2.96 17.03 2.54
CA ILE A 105 -4.16 16.53 3.22
C ILE A 105 -3.80 16.27 4.69
N ARG A 106 -4.65 16.76 5.59
CA ARG A 106 -4.57 16.44 7.02
C ARG A 106 -5.60 15.37 7.33
N HIS A 107 -5.14 14.26 7.88
CA HIS A 107 -5.98 13.14 8.28
C HIS A 107 -5.36 12.42 9.47
N GLU A 108 -6.11 11.49 10.06
CA GLU A 108 -5.58 10.57 11.05
C GLU A 108 -4.78 9.47 10.36
N TYR A 109 -3.65 9.11 10.97
CA TYR A 109 -2.77 8.05 10.46
C TYR A 109 -2.36 7.15 11.62
N PRO A 110 -2.33 5.81 11.44
CA PRO A 110 -1.97 4.91 12.52
C PRO A 110 -0.46 4.92 12.80
N PHE A 111 -0.11 4.84 14.09
CA PHE A 111 1.28 4.80 14.55
C PHE A 111 1.51 3.59 15.46
N ASN A 112 2.74 3.09 15.45
CA ASN A 112 3.17 2.04 16.36
C ASN A 112 3.02 2.55 17.81
N PRO A 113 2.27 1.86 18.69
CA PRO A 113 1.98 2.36 20.04
C PRO A 113 3.23 2.44 20.93
N ARG A 114 4.29 1.69 20.61
CA ARG A 114 5.57 1.69 21.32
C ARG A 114 6.54 2.72 20.74
N SER A 115 6.95 2.57 19.49
CA SER A 115 7.99 3.42 18.88
C SER A 115 7.48 4.77 18.38
N LYS A 116 6.16 4.96 18.28
CA LYS A 116 5.52 6.13 17.68
C LYS A 116 5.90 6.36 16.21
N GLN A 117 6.47 5.35 15.55
CA GLN A 117 6.75 5.39 14.11
C GLN A 117 5.47 5.11 13.33
N ARG A 118 5.41 5.63 12.09
CA ARG A 118 4.33 5.33 11.15
C ARG A 118 4.31 3.84 10.84
N ILE A 119 3.12 3.24 10.79
CA ILE A 119 2.97 1.87 10.30
C ILE A 119 2.50 1.87 8.84
N MET A 120 2.66 0.74 8.17
CA MET A 120 2.10 0.52 6.83
C MET A 120 1.51 -0.88 6.73
N TYR A 121 0.48 -1.02 5.91
CA TYR A 121 -0.04 -2.32 5.52
C TYR A 121 0.94 -2.97 4.55
N ARG A 122 1.27 -4.24 4.79
CA ARG A 122 2.17 -5.04 3.97
C ARG A 122 1.75 -6.50 4.10
N ALA A 123 1.47 -7.17 3.00
CA ALA A 123 1.21 -8.61 2.99
C ALA A 123 2.48 -9.36 3.39
N ILE A 124 2.41 -10.18 4.43
CA ILE A 124 3.49 -11.07 4.87
C ILE A 124 2.89 -12.42 5.26
N PRO A 125 3.64 -13.53 5.11
CA PRO A 125 3.23 -14.79 5.71
C PRO A 125 3.18 -14.63 7.23
N SER A 126 2.10 -15.10 7.84
CA SER A 126 1.90 -15.05 9.29
C SER A 126 0.99 -16.19 9.74
N TRP A 127 0.89 -16.37 11.05
CA TRP A 127 0.00 -17.32 11.69
C TRP A 127 -1.21 -16.58 12.26
N PHE A 128 -2.40 -17.08 11.98
CA PHE A 128 -3.65 -16.47 12.41
C PHE A 128 -4.51 -17.48 13.17
N PHE A 129 -5.25 -16.97 14.16
CA PHE A 129 -6.33 -17.72 14.80
C PHE A 129 -7.65 -17.38 14.13
N ASP A 130 -8.53 -18.38 13.97
CA ASP A 130 -9.89 -18.14 13.48
C ASP A 130 -10.77 -17.50 14.56
N VAL A 131 -10.72 -16.17 14.58
CA VAL A 131 -11.55 -15.36 15.48
C VAL A 131 -13.01 -15.37 15.03
N GLN A 132 -13.30 -15.45 13.72
CA GLN A 132 -14.67 -15.42 13.23
C GLN A 132 -15.44 -16.66 13.67
N GLY A 133 -14.81 -17.84 13.60
CA GLY A 133 -15.39 -19.08 14.12
C GLY A 133 -15.64 -19.05 15.62
N SER A 134 -14.79 -18.36 16.39
CA SER A 134 -14.91 -18.26 17.86
C SER A 134 -15.85 -17.13 18.31
N LYS A 135 -16.20 -16.19 17.43
CA LYS A 135 -16.94 -14.98 17.75
C LYS A 135 -18.29 -15.21 18.46
N PRO A 136 -19.13 -16.19 18.06
CA PRO A 136 -20.41 -16.41 18.75
C PRO A 136 -20.24 -16.74 20.23
N LEU A 137 -19.28 -17.62 20.55
CA LEU A 137 -18.97 -18.00 21.92
C LEU A 137 -18.40 -16.81 22.71
N MET A 138 -17.50 -16.03 22.10
CA MET A 138 -16.93 -14.85 22.76
C MET A 138 -18.02 -13.83 23.16
N LEU A 139 -19.00 -13.61 22.29
CA LEU A 139 -20.13 -12.71 22.58
C LEU A 139 -21.03 -13.28 23.68
N GLU A 140 -21.40 -14.57 23.59
CA GLU A 140 -22.19 -15.25 24.63
C GLU A 140 -21.54 -15.14 26.02
N GLN A 141 -20.23 -15.38 26.11
CA GLN A 141 -19.53 -15.31 27.38
C GLN A 141 -19.38 -13.88 27.91
N ASN A 142 -19.30 -12.89 27.01
CA ASN A 142 -19.20 -11.48 27.39
C ASN A 142 -20.45 -10.98 28.13
N GLU A 143 -21.65 -11.50 27.82
CA GLU A 143 -22.90 -11.14 28.50
C GLU A 143 -22.91 -11.48 30.00
N ASN A 144 -22.02 -12.37 30.45
CA ASN A 144 -21.89 -12.74 31.86
C ASN A 144 -20.98 -11.79 32.66
N ILE A 145 -20.37 -10.79 32.00
CA ILE A 145 -19.42 -9.86 32.61
C ILE A 145 -20.14 -8.56 33.00
N ASN A 146 -19.93 -8.09 34.23
CA ASN A 146 -20.35 -6.76 34.67
C ASN A 146 -19.20 -5.75 34.48
N TRP A 147 -19.29 -4.99 33.39
CA TRP A 147 -18.33 -3.96 32.98
C TRP A 147 -18.46 -2.65 33.76
#